data_AF-A0A7M1Q7V7-F1
#
_entry.id   AF-A0A7M1Q7V7-F1
#
_cell.length_a   1.000
_cell.length_b   1.000
_cell.length_c   1.000
_cell.angle_alpha   90.00
_cell.angle_beta   90.00
_cell.angle_gamma   90.00
#
_symmetry.space_group_name_H-M   'P 1'
#
loop_
_entity.id
_entity.type
_entity.pdbx_description
1 polymer ?
#
loop_
_entity_poly.entity_id
_entity_poly.type
_entity_poly.pdbx_seq_one_letter_code
_entity_poly.pdbx_strand_id
1 'polypeptide(L)'
;MAGGFRRGKRQRTPKLEARGELQSLEREGPFKEWLGMPDLYRFQLIVDGEAYSYQTEDAELAVTVGDRVVFRYKETKAGKWVDRNSLAKAIDPSDYQ
;
A
#
# COMPACT_ATOMS: atom_id res chain seq x y z
N MET A 1 -41.86 1.77 15.38
CA MET A 1 -40.66 1.19 16.01
C MET A 1 -39.45 1.58 15.15
N ALA A 2 -38.67 2.58 15.55
CA ALA A 2 -37.46 2.99 14.84
C ALA A 2 -36.26 2.26 15.47
N GLY A 3 -35.64 1.36 14.71
CA GLY A 3 -34.49 0.57 15.16
C GLY A 3 -33.29 1.47 15.47
N GLY A 4 -32.84 1.43 16.71
CA GLY A 4 -31.65 2.16 17.17
C GLY A 4 -30.37 1.57 16.58
N PHE A 5 -29.99 2.01 15.39
CA PHE A 5 -28.65 1.75 14.84
C PHE A 5 -27.62 2.60 15.59
N ARG A 6 -27.19 2.14 16.77
CA ARG A 6 -25.98 2.66 17.41
C ARG A 6 -24.80 2.20 16.57
N ARG A 7 -24.24 3.11 15.77
CA ARG A 7 -22.96 2.93 15.07
C ARG A 7 -21.94 2.50 16.14
N GLY A 8 -21.61 1.21 16.16
CA GLY A 8 -20.78 0.64 17.23
C GLY A 8 -19.48 1.42 17.35
N LYS A 9 -19.11 1.82 18.57
CA LYS A 9 -17.82 2.42 18.93
C LYS A 9 -16.69 1.39 18.79
N ARG A 10 -16.56 0.76 17.62
CA ARG A 10 -15.46 -0.15 17.34
C ARG A 10 -14.28 0.75 16.98
N GLN A 11 -13.41 1.03 17.95
CA GLN A 11 -12.09 1.58 17.66
C GLN A 11 -11.42 0.60 16.69
N ARG A 12 -11.25 1.02 15.43
CA ARG A 12 -10.43 0.28 14.49
C ARG A 12 -8.99 0.40 14.98
N THR A 13 -8.34 -0.73 15.21
CA THR A 13 -6.91 -0.76 15.46
C THR A 13 -6.22 0.01 14.32
N PRO A 14 -5.37 1.01 14.64
CA PRO A 14 -4.59 1.70 13.63
C PRO A 14 -3.79 0.70 12.80
N LYS A 15 -3.65 0.98 11.50
CA LYS A 15 -2.73 0.20 10.66
C LYS A 15 -1.29 0.49 11.09
N LEU A 16 -0.41 -0.46 10.85
CA LEU A 16 1.02 -0.26 11.06
C LEU A 16 1.55 0.72 10.01
N GLU A 17 2.62 1.42 10.33
CA GLU A 17 3.25 2.41 9.46
C GLU A 17 4.69 1.99 9.21
N ALA A 18 5.17 2.20 7.99
CA ALA A 18 6.55 1.94 7.60
C ALA A 18 7.09 3.14 6.82
N ARG A 19 8.38 3.39 6.99
CA ARG A 19 9.17 4.37 6.25
C ARG A 19 10.54 3.79 5.99
N GLY A 20 11.05 3.92 4.78
CA GLY A 20 12.37 3.39 4.43
C GLY A 20 12.76 3.67 2.99
N GLU A 21 13.93 3.21 2.59
CA GLU A 21 14.38 3.27 1.20
C GLU A 21 13.79 2.11 0.40
N LEU A 22 13.22 2.41 -0.77
CA LEU A 22 12.71 1.39 -1.69
C LEU A 22 13.89 0.76 -2.43
N GLN A 23 14.23 -0.47 -2.09
CA GLN A 23 15.38 -1.20 -2.62
C GLN A 23 15.05 -2.05 -3.85
N SER A 24 13.80 -2.53 -3.95
CA SER A 24 13.31 -3.29 -5.11
C SER A 24 11.84 -3.02 -5.34
N LEU A 25 11.44 -3.02 -6.62
CA LEU A 25 10.08 -2.87 -7.08
C LEU A 25 9.85 -3.82 -8.27
N GLU A 26 9.03 -4.84 -8.05
CA GLU A 26 8.66 -5.80 -9.09
C GLU A 26 7.16 -5.75 -9.33
N ARG A 27 6.74 -5.79 -10.59
CA ARG A 27 5.33 -5.73 -10.99
C ARG A 27 4.85 -7.08 -11.51
N GLU A 28 3.71 -7.52 -10.99
CA GLU A 28 2.97 -8.71 -11.41
C GLU A 28 1.57 -8.32 -11.92
N GLY A 29 1.07 -9.04 -12.94
CA GLY A 29 -0.24 -8.78 -13.57
C GLY A 29 -0.13 -8.23 -14.99
N PRO A 30 -1.25 -7.80 -15.61
CA PRO A 30 -2.54 -7.52 -14.97
C PRO A 30 -3.36 -8.77 -14.63
N PHE A 31 -4.12 -8.70 -13.54
CA PHE A 31 -5.08 -9.72 -13.13
C PHE A 31 -6.50 -9.27 -13.48
N LYS A 32 -7.27 -10.13 -14.18
CA LYS A 32 -8.70 -9.96 -14.45
C LYS A 32 -9.45 -11.23 -14.10
N GLU A 33 -10.43 -11.12 -13.20
CA GLU A 33 -11.25 -12.26 -12.78
C GLU A 33 -12.57 -12.36 -13.58
N TRP A 34 -13.04 -11.25 -14.17
CA TRP A 34 -14.23 -11.22 -15.02
C TRP A 34 -14.12 -10.19 -16.15
N LEU A 35 -14.96 -10.36 -17.18
CA LEU A 35 -15.05 -9.42 -18.30
C LEU A 35 -15.56 -8.05 -17.79
N GLY A 36 -14.79 -6.99 -18.04
CA GLY A 36 -15.09 -5.63 -17.58
C GLY A 36 -14.51 -5.27 -16.21
N MET A 37 -13.77 -6.18 -15.57
CA MET A 37 -12.96 -5.84 -14.39
C MET A 37 -11.81 -4.88 -14.78
N PRO A 38 -11.54 -3.83 -14.00
CA PRO A 38 -10.35 -3.03 -14.20
C PRO A 38 -9.08 -3.88 -14.03
N ASP A 39 -8.03 -3.53 -14.77
CA ASP A 39 -6.72 -4.17 -14.66
C ASP A 39 -6.17 -3.99 -13.23
N LEU A 40 -5.96 -5.09 -12.50
CA LEU A 40 -5.28 -5.05 -11.21
C LEU A 40 -3.82 -5.46 -11.36
N TYR A 41 -2.94 -4.66 -10.77
CA TYR A 41 -1.52 -4.92 -10.69
C TYR A 41 -1.13 -5.18 -9.24
N ARG A 42 -0.19 -6.10 -9.04
CA ARG A 42 0.44 -6.34 -7.75
C ARG A 42 1.90 -5.97 -7.84
N PHE A 43 2.38 -5.18 -6.89
CA PHE A 43 3.77 -4.81 -6.75
C PHE A 43 4.37 -5.49 -5.53
N GLN A 44 5.51 -6.15 -5.71
CA GLN A 44 6.36 -6.61 -4.62
C GLN A 44 7.41 -5.52 -4.36
N LEU A 45 7.42 -5.01 -3.14
CA LEU A 45 8.29 -3.93 -2.69
C LEU A 45 9.25 -4.47 -1.65
N ILE A 46 10.55 -4.17 -1.77
CA ILE A 46 11.52 -4.37 -0.69
C ILE A 46 11.86 -3.00 -0.13
N VAL A 47 11.54 -2.77 1.14
CA VAL A 47 11.77 -1.48 1.82
C VAL A 47 12.60 -1.75 3.06
N ASP A 48 13.81 -1.17 3.13
CA ASP A 48 14.80 -1.43 4.18
C ASP A 48 15.02 -2.94 4.46
N GLY A 49 15.02 -3.76 3.40
CA GLY A 49 15.19 -5.22 3.48
C GLY A 49 13.94 -6.01 3.84
N GLU A 50 12.80 -5.36 4.09
CA GLU A 50 11.53 -6.02 4.37
C GLU A 50 10.61 -6.09 3.14
N ALA A 51 9.98 -7.24 2.92
CA ALA A 51 9.09 -7.48 1.80
C ALA A 51 7.64 -7.05 2.10
N TYR A 52 7.05 -6.33 1.16
CA TYR A 52 5.68 -5.84 1.18
C TYR A 52 4.98 -6.09 -0.14
N SER A 53 3.68 -6.37 -0.10
CA SER A 53 2.84 -6.47 -1.29
C SER A 53 1.88 -5.28 -1.37
N TYR A 54 1.80 -4.66 -2.54
CA TYR A 54 0.90 -3.55 -2.84
C TYR A 54 0.02 -3.91 -4.04
N GLN A 55 -1.26 -3.58 -4.02
CA GLN A 55 -2.18 -3.88 -5.12
C GLN A 55 -2.96 -2.63 -5.49
N THR A 56 -2.92 -2.29 -6.78
CA THR A 56 -3.59 -1.11 -7.31
C THR A 56 -4.12 -1.37 -8.72
N GLU A 57 -4.97 -0.45 -9.20
CA GLU A 57 -5.48 -0.42 -10.58
C GLU A 57 -4.49 0.29 -11.53
N ASP A 58 -3.49 0.98 -10.98
CA ASP A 58 -2.46 1.69 -11.74
C ASP A 58 -1.34 0.75 -12.21
N ALA A 59 -0.98 0.85 -13.49
CA ALA A 59 0.09 0.04 -14.10
C ALA A 59 1.50 0.48 -13.69
N GLU A 60 1.64 1.71 -13.17
CA GLU A 60 2.89 2.37 -12.82
C GLU A 60 2.75 3.07 -11.47
N LEU A 61 3.84 3.10 -10.69
CA LEU A 61 3.87 3.77 -9.38
C LEU A 61 4.64 5.08 -9.49
N ALA A 62 4.22 6.08 -8.71
CA ALA A 62 4.91 7.36 -8.60
C ALA A 62 6.19 7.31 -7.73
N VAL A 63 6.65 6.11 -7.38
CA VAL A 63 7.87 5.86 -6.59
C VAL A 63 8.80 4.97 -7.39
N THR A 64 10.10 5.21 -7.24
CA THR A 64 11.17 4.50 -7.95
C THR A 64 12.19 3.94 -6.96
N VAL A 65 12.96 2.93 -7.39
CA VAL A 65 14.02 2.35 -6.54
C VAL A 65 15.02 3.44 -6.17
N GLY A 66 15.41 3.49 -4.89
CA GLY A 66 16.21 4.55 -4.28
C GLY A 66 15.38 5.67 -3.64
N ASP A 67 14.09 5.78 -3.96
CA ASP A 67 13.22 6.72 -3.28
C ASP A 67 12.98 6.31 -1.83
N ARG A 68 12.95 7.31 -0.95
CA ARG A 68 12.44 7.11 0.40
C ARG A 68 10.93 7.11 0.35
N VAL A 69 10.28 6.09 0.88
CA VAL A 69 8.83 5.90 0.83
C VAL A 69 8.22 5.85 2.23
N VAL A 70 6.96 6.25 2.33
CA VAL A 70 6.12 6.12 3.52
C VAL A 70 4.81 5.46 3.14
N PHE A 71 4.32 4.57 4.00
CA PHE A 71 3.03 3.91 3.79
C PHE A 71 2.49 3.28 5.07
N ARG A 72 1.22 2.89 5.01
CA ARG A 72 0.57 2.07 6.03
C ARG A 72 0.40 0.66 5.50
N TYR A 73 0.44 -0.32 6.39
CA TYR A 73 0.25 -1.71 6.02
C TYR A 73 -0.52 -2.49 7.08
N LYS A 74 -0.97 -3.67 6.68
CA LYS A 74 -1.52 -4.69 7.57
C LYS A 74 -0.69 -5.95 7.43
N GLU A 75 -0.51 -6.66 8.53
CA GLU A 75 0.08 -7.98 8.50
C GLU A 75 -1.03 -9.03 8.41
N THR A 76 -0.82 -10.00 7.53
CA THR A 76 -1.73 -11.12 7.33
C THR A 76 -0.90 -12.40 7.30
N LYS A 77 -1.55 -13.57 7.37
CA LYS A 77 -0.87 -14.86 7.17
C LYS A 77 -0.17 -14.96 5.81
N ALA A 78 -0.63 -14.20 4.81
CA ALA A 78 -0.07 -14.17 3.46
C ALA A 78 1.04 -13.10 3.29
N GLY A 79 1.45 -12.40 4.35
CA GLY A 79 2.49 -11.37 4.30
C GLY A 79 2.01 -9.98 4.70
N LYS A 80 2.89 -8.99 4.49
CA LYS A 80 2.67 -7.57 4.78
C LYS A 80 2.04 -6.87 3.57
N TRP A 81 0.85 -6.31 3.75
CA TRP A 81 0.06 -5.70 2.67
C TRP A 81 -0.09 -4.20 2.87
N VAL A 82 0.44 -3.44 1.91
CA VAL A 82 0.34 -1.98 1.88
C VAL A 82 -1.12 -1.56 1.64
N ASP A 83 -1.55 -0.50 2.34
CA ASP A 83 -2.86 0.10 2.16
C ASP A 83 -2.94 0.85 0.82
N ARG A 84 -4.03 0.61 0.08
CA ARG A 84 -4.20 0.98 -1.33
C ARG A 84 -3.89 2.45 -1.66
N ASN A 85 -4.14 3.38 -0.74
CA ASN A 85 -3.95 4.81 -0.99
C ASN A 85 -2.87 5.43 -0.08
N SER A 86 -1.97 4.61 0.46
CA SER A 86 -1.01 5.07 1.47
C SER A 86 0.43 5.16 0.97
N LEU A 87 0.75 4.54 -0.18
CA LEU A 87 2.11 4.56 -0.71
C LEU A 87 2.44 5.93 -1.30
N ALA A 88 3.43 6.59 -0.71
CA ALA A 88 3.91 7.88 -1.18
C ALA A 88 5.43 8.01 -1.03
N LYS A 89 6.04 8.85 -1.85
CA LYS A 89 7.42 9.30 -1.67
C LYS A 89 7.49 10.19 -0.43
N ALA A 90 8.40 9.86 0.48
CA ALA A 90 8.76 10.69 1.61
C ALA A 90 9.59 11.86 1.11
N ILE A 91 9.20 13.07 1.49
CA ILE A 91 9.95 14.29 1.19
C ILE A 91 10.76 14.66 2.42
N ASP A 92 12.07 14.79 2.28
CA ASP A 92 12.89 15.46 3.28
C ASP A 92 12.95 16.96 2.95
N PRO A 93 12.68 17.86 3.91
CA PRO A 93 12.83 19.30 3.67
C PRO A 93 14.27 19.68 3.28
N SER A 94 15.26 18.86 3.64
CA SER A 94 16.67 19.10 3.28
C SER A 94 16.97 18.84 1.79
N ASP A 95 16.10 18.12 1.08
CA ASP A 95 16.24 17.83 -0.36
C ASP A 95 15.77 19.00 -1.25
N TYR A 96 15.12 20.01 -0.68
CA TYR A 96 14.71 21.23 -1.38
C TYR A 96 15.74 22.35 -1.14
N GLN A 97 16.71 22.47 -2.05
CA GLN A 97 17.58 23.66 -2.18
C GLN A 97 17.06 24.62 -3.25
#